data_AF-A0A7S0A0K9-F1
#
_entry.id   AF-A0A7S0A0K9-F1
#
_cell.length_a   1.000
_cell.length_b   1.000
_cell.length_c   1.000
_cell.angle_alpha   90.00
_cell.angle_beta   90.00
_cell.angle_gamma   90.00
#
_symmetry.space_group_name_H-M   'P 1'
#
loop_
_entity.id
_entity.type
_entity.pdbx_description
1 polymer ?
#
loop_
_entity_poly.entity_id
_entity_poly.type
_entity_poly.pdbx_seq_one_letter_code
_entity_poly.pdbx_strand_id
1 'polypeptide(L)'
;AILRPGGVFVVSDFVGGLSPTAHTLKHWYGRAGVPCCLHNHSEWRRLADESGLTLQQYINLDSHQQLGYADLAEHAAAHDFQTVAGTPLADSYRWSAEAVARHEIGMNLALFSADPSLAEEDEPPSDTHGDACQPEDEGCSVVESLAPELEEKVSEEEATKRYYTKAAGKAGHTDRILGKDNIHTGYYPHLASGGQLVQLSLPQAADMLTQRMLELGRVHHNSSVLDLGSGKGRTCLLVASHSGAACTGLDLVAANTERSLELAASHPGLRLRYVQGSMTALPPAVRAERYSHVFAQLSTCYIPEQLPAMLTEARSLLVPGGLLVIADHLGGEGQFEGAVAPPRATRGWYDRLRMARPPRSHRAWRRLVQEQGFELLRYENLDRHMAQSYRDAADAASELKLVSQSGASVAQQYLEQVWSIERGHSGKMLMVLSDAR
;
A
#
# COMPACT_ATOMS: atom_id res chain seq x y z
N ALA A 1 0.01 -38.65 1.43
CA ALA A 1 -0.09 -37.19 1.59
C ALA A 1 -1.01 -36.63 0.50
N ILE A 2 -1.88 -35.66 0.82
CA ILE A 2 -2.76 -34.99 -0.15
C ILE A 2 -1.99 -33.94 -0.96
N LEU A 3 -0.94 -33.34 -0.38
CA LEU A 3 -0.07 -32.38 -1.04
C LEU A 3 0.84 -33.08 -2.05
N ARG A 4 0.81 -32.60 -3.31
CA ARG A 4 1.79 -32.96 -4.34
C ARG A 4 3.15 -32.29 -4.06
N PRO A 5 4.26 -32.79 -4.62
CA PRO A 5 5.54 -32.09 -4.57
C PRO A 5 5.43 -30.64 -5.04
N GLY A 6 5.95 -29.69 -4.25
CA GLY A 6 5.83 -28.25 -4.49
C GLY A 6 4.43 -27.66 -4.23
N GLY A 7 3.50 -28.44 -3.69
CA GLY A 7 2.19 -27.93 -3.26
C GLY A 7 2.29 -27.19 -1.92
N VAL A 8 1.41 -26.21 -1.73
CA VAL A 8 1.27 -25.46 -0.49
C VAL A 8 -0.08 -25.75 0.17
N PHE A 9 -0.12 -25.67 1.49
CA PHE A 9 -1.32 -25.78 2.31
C PHE A 9 -1.62 -24.42 2.93
N VAL A 10 -2.80 -23.87 2.61
CA VAL A 10 -3.27 -22.58 3.14
C VAL A 10 -4.37 -22.85 4.14
N VAL A 11 -4.25 -22.28 5.34
CA VAL A 11 -5.26 -22.39 6.39
C VAL A 11 -5.61 -21.02 6.92
N SER A 12 -6.90 -20.77 7.04
CA SER A 12 -7.46 -19.70 7.86
C SER A 12 -8.40 -20.34 8.87
N ASP A 13 -8.08 -20.23 10.15
CA ASP A 13 -8.84 -20.90 11.20
C ASP A 13 -8.86 -20.08 12.50
N PHE A 14 -9.81 -20.40 13.38
CA PHE A 14 -9.85 -19.85 14.72
C PHE A 14 -8.74 -20.45 15.57
N VAL A 15 -8.16 -19.61 16.42
CA VAL A 15 -7.22 -20.03 17.46
C VAL A 15 -7.78 -19.71 18.84
N GLY A 16 -7.33 -20.45 19.85
CA GLY A 16 -7.72 -20.24 21.25
C GLY A 16 -6.65 -19.49 22.03
N GLY A 17 -7.05 -18.74 23.05
CA GLY A 17 -6.12 -18.27 24.08
C GLY A 17 -5.78 -19.37 25.09
N LEU A 18 -4.71 -19.18 25.87
CA LEU A 18 -4.27 -20.15 26.89
C LEU A 18 -5.31 -20.42 28.00
N SER A 19 -6.18 -19.44 28.29
CA SER A 19 -7.17 -19.55 29.38
C SER A 19 -8.40 -18.69 29.09
N PRO A 20 -9.32 -19.13 28.23
CA PRO A 20 -10.55 -18.39 27.96
C PRO A 20 -11.41 -18.31 29.21
N THR A 21 -12.02 -17.15 29.43
CA THR A 21 -12.92 -16.92 30.57
C THR A 21 -14.20 -17.74 30.43
N ALA A 22 -14.88 -18.01 31.55
CA ALA A 22 -16.21 -18.64 31.53
C ALA A 22 -17.21 -17.86 30.65
N HIS A 23 -17.03 -16.54 30.55
CA HIS A 23 -17.80 -15.68 29.67
C HIS A 23 -17.55 -16.00 28.19
N THR A 24 -16.27 -16.08 27.76
CA THR A 24 -15.91 -16.46 26.38
C THR A 24 -16.32 -17.89 26.03
N LEU A 25 -16.15 -18.84 26.96
CA LEU A 25 -16.62 -20.21 26.77
C LEU A 25 -18.14 -20.28 26.52
N LYS A 26 -18.91 -19.50 27.27
CA LYS A 26 -20.37 -19.47 27.10
C LYS A 26 -20.79 -18.74 25.82
N HIS A 27 -20.24 -17.56 25.58
CA HIS A 27 -20.79 -16.62 24.59
C HIS A 27 -20.14 -16.70 23.21
N TRP A 28 -18.89 -17.18 23.13
CA TRP A 28 -18.23 -17.42 21.87
C TRP A 28 -18.24 -18.91 21.49
N TYR A 29 -17.61 -19.77 22.30
CA TYR A 29 -17.52 -21.21 21.99
C TYR A 29 -18.91 -21.85 21.91
N GLY A 30 -19.77 -21.58 22.91
CA GLY A 30 -21.15 -22.06 22.92
C GLY A 30 -21.99 -21.59 21.73
N ARG A 31 -21.77 -20.36 21.24
CA ARG A 31 -22.48 -19.82 20.06
C ARG A 31 -21.94 -20.39 18.76
N ALA A 32 -20.61 -20.45 18.63
CA ALA A 32 -19.93 -20.92 17.42
C ALA A 32 -20.03 -22.44 17.24
N GLY A 33 -20.43 -23.18 18.29
CA GLY A 33 -20.48 -24.64 18.27
C GLY A 33 -19.09 -25.27 18.26
N VAL A 34 -18.07 -24.52 18.66
CA VAL A 34 -16.67 -24.98 18.69
C VAL A 34 -16.44 -25.72 20.02
N PRO A 35 -15.93 -26.97 20.01
CA PRO A 35 -15.58 -27.66 21.24
C PRO A 35 -14.49 -26.90 22.01
N CYS A 36 -14.53 -26.94 23.34
CA CYS A 36 -13.92 -25.98 24.28
C CYS A 36 -12.39 -25.79 24.27
N CYS A 37 -11.67 -26.31 23.27
CA CYS A 37 -10.23 -26.20 23.17
C CYS A 37 -9.79 -26.02 21.71
N LEU A 38 -9.55 -24.77 21.32
CA LEU A 38 -8.78 -24.46 20.12
C LEU A 38 -7.30 -24.36 20.48
N HIS A 39 -6.43 -24.70 19.53
CA HIS A 39 -4.99 -24.48 19.68
C HIS A 39 -4.68 -22.99 19.57
N ASN A 40 -3.77 -22.51 20.42
CA ASN A 40 -3.24 -21.15 20.29
C ASN A 40 -2.25 -21.02 19.11
N HIS A 41 -1.85 -19.79 18.77
CA HIS A 41 -0.94 -19.53 17.65
C HIS A 41 0.34 -20.39 17.73
N SER A 42 0.96 -20.49 18.90
CA SER A 42 2.19 -21.24 19.15
C SER A 42 2.00 -22.77 19.06
N GLU A 43 0.89 -23.29 19.58
CA GLU A 43 0.53 -24.71 19.48
C GLU A 43 0.22 -25.13 18.04
N TRP A 44 -0.47 -24.26 17.30
CA TRP A 44 -0.81 -24.50 15.89
C TRP A 44 0.45 -24.71 15.04
N ARG A 45 1.48 -23.88 15.25
CA ARG A 45 2.79 -24.03 14.59
C ARG A 45 3.45 -25.35 14.94
N ARG A 46 3.53 -25.67 16.24
CA ARG A 46 4.14 -26.91 16.72
C ARG A 46 3.50 -28.15 16.08
N LEU A 47 2.17 -28.19 16.01
CA LEU A 47 1.43 -29.29 15.38
C LEU A 47 1.71 -29.42 13.89
N ALA A 48 1.86 -28.30 13.18
CA ALA A 48 2.23 -28.31 11.77
C ALA A 48 3.65 -28.86 11.57
N ASP A 49 4.62 -28.40 12.36
CA ASP A 49 6.02 -28.85 12.31
C ASP A 49 6.11 -30.36 12.61
N GLU A 50 5.44 -30.83 13.67
CA GLU A 50 5.33 -32.26 14.03
C GLU A 50 4.66 -33.11 12.94
N SER A 51 3.82 -32.50 12.10
CA SER A 51 3.15 -33.15 10.97
C SER A 51 4.00 -33.17 9.69
N GLY A 52 5.24 -32.65 9.74
CA GLY A 52 6.13 -32.54 8.58
C GLY A 52 5.73 -31.41 7.61
N LEU A 53 4.99 -30.41 8.11
CA LEU A 53 4.67 -29.20 7.38
C LEU A 53 5.54 -28.06 7.89
N THR A 54 6.27 -27.43 6.99
CA THR A 54 7.11 -26.27 7.27
C THR A 54 6.32 -24.99 7.03
N LEU A 55 6.22 -24.15 8.05
CA LEU A 55 5.61 -22.83 7.93
C LEU A 55 6.39 -21.95 6.94
N GLN A 56 5.65 -21.35 6.00
CA GLN A 56 6.17 -20.43 4.98
C GLN A 56 5.82 -18.98 5.30
N GLN A 57 4.60 -18.76 5.78
CA GLN A 57 4.11 -17.44 6.14
C GLN A 57 3.04 -17.58 7.21
N TYR A 58 3.05 -16.69 8.19
CA TYR A 58 2.03 -16.62 9.23
C TYR A 58 1.53 -15.19 9.39
N ILE A 59 0.22 -15.02 9.41
CA ILE A 59 -0.43 -13.75 9.65
C ILE A 59 -1.35 -13.94 10.86
N ASN A 60 -1.06 -13.22 11.94
CA ASN A 60 -2.01 -13.06 13.04
C ASN A 60 -3.14 -12.14 12.56
N LEU A 61 -4.38 -12.65 12.60
CA LEU A 61 -5.57 -11.94 12.14
C LEU A 61 -6.49 -11.53 13.30
N ASP A 62 -5.99 -11.46 14.53
CA ASP A 62 -6.79 -11.13 15.71
C ASP A 62 -7.43 -9.75 15.58
N SER A 63 -6.65 -8.73 15.22
CA SER A 63 -7.20 -7.38 15.00
C SER A 63 -8.26 -7.35 13.90
N HIS A 64 -8.10 -8.17 12.85
CA HIS A 64 -9.09 -8.31 11.79
C HIS A 64 -10.36 -9.04 12.26
N GLN A 65 -10.21 -10.08 13.08
CA GLN A 65 -11.34 -10.81 13.66
C GLN A 65 -12.10 -9.94 14.67
N GLN A 66 -11.39 -9.17 15.50
CA GLN A 66 -11.99 -8.21 16.43
C GLN A 66 -12.84 -7.19 15.69
N LEU A 67 -12.28 -6.57 14.63
CA LEU A 67 -13.00 -5.63 13.78
C LEU A 67 -14.23 -6.28 13.14
N GLY A 68 -14.07 -7.48 12.57
CA GLY A 68 -15.20 -8.21 11.99
C GLY A 68 -16.34 -8.48 12.98
N TYR A 69 -16.02 -8.77 14.25
CA TYR A 69 -17.05 -8.89 15.29
C TYR A 69 -17.69 -7.55 15.67
N ALA A 70 -16.93 -6.44 15.70
CA ALA A 70 -17.49 -5.12 15.92
C ALA A 70 -18.51 -4.76 14.82
N ASP A 71 -18.15 -4.97 13.55
CA ASP A 71 -19.02 -4.71 12.40
C ASP A 71 -20.30 -5.57 12.44
N LEU A 72 -20.15 -6.86 12.76
CA LEU A 72 -21.29 -7.76 12.94
C LEU A 72 -22.21 -7.31 14.09
N ALA A 73 -21.65 -6.74 15.16
CA ALA A 73 -22.43 -6.21 16.27
C ALA A 73 -23.25 -4.99 15.86
N GLU A 74 -22.66 -4.04 15.14
CA GLU A 74 -23.35 -2.87 14.61
C GLU A 74 -24.48 -3.27 13.66
N HIS A 75 -24.19 -4.19 12.72
CA HIS A 75 -25.17 -4.68 11.77
C HIS A 75 -26.33 -5.42 12.46
N ALA A 76 -26.03 -6.27 13.43
CA ALA A 76 -27.05 -6.99 14.20
C ALA A 76 -27.92 -6.05 15.06
N ALA A 77 -27.34 -4.97 15.58
CA ALA A 77 -28.08 -3.96 16.34
C ALA A 77 -29.05 -3.19 15.44
N ALA A 78 -28.66 -2.88 14.20
CA ALA A 78 -29.53 -2.19 13.25
C ALA A 78 -30.74 -3.03 12.77
N HIS A 79 -30.74 -4.34 13.00
CA HIS A 79 -31.76 -5.28 12.51
C HIS A 79 -32.41 -6.13 13.63
N ASP A 80 -32.15 -5.81 14.90
CA ASP A 80 -32.70 -6.50 16.08
C ASP A 80 -32.54 -8.03 16.05
N PHE A 81 -31.40 -8.52 15.53
CA PHE A 81 -31.15 -9.96 15.45
C PHE A 81 -30.95 -10.57 16.84
N GLN A 82 -31.44 -11.81 17.01
CA GLN A 82 -31.33 -12.58 18.25
C GLN A 82 -30.64 -13.92 18.02
N THR A 83 -29.90 -14.38 19.03
CA THR A 83 -29.41 -15.75 19.11
C THR A 83 -30.56 -16.74 19.33
N VAL A 84 -30.34 -18.03 19.09
CA VAL A 84 -31.32 -19.11 19.39
C VAL A 84 -31.74 -19.11 20.88
N ALA A 85 -30.86 -18.64 21.77
CA ALA A 85 -31.12 -18.53 23.21
C ALA A 85 -31.85 -17.22 23.61
N GLY A 86 -32.27 -16.38 22.65
CA GLY A 86 -32.99 -15.13 22.89
C GLY A 86 -32.12 -13.96 23.36
N THR A 87 -30.79 -14.11 23.39
CA THR A 87 -29.87 -12.99 23.65
C THR A 87 -29.70 -12.14 22.38
N PRO A 88 -29.70 -10.79 22.46
CA PRO A 88 -29.39 -9.94 21.32
C PRO A 88 -28.06 -10.33 20.67
N LEU A 89 -28.08 -10.55 19.36
CA LEU A 89 -26.91 -11.00 18.63
C LEU A 89 -25.82 -9.92 18.60
N ALA A 90 -26.21 -8.64 18.64
CA ALA A 90 -25.30 -7.51 18.78
C ALA A 90 -24.44 -7.59 20.05
N ASP A 91 -25.05 -7.90 21.21
CA ASP A 91 -24.31 -8.08 22.47
C ASP A 91 -23.35 -9.27 22.35
N SER A 92 -23.83 -10.36 21.75
CA SER A 92 -23.02 -11.55 21.54
C SER A 92 -21.76 -11.27 20.71
N TYR A 93 -21.89 -10.47 19.65
CA TYR A 93 -20.76 -10.08 18.82
C TYR A 93 -19.83 -9.08 19.51
N ARG A 94 -20.36 -8.10 20.26
CA ARG A 94 -19.53 -7.22 21.11
C ARG A 94 -18.65 -8.01 22.08
N TRP A 95 -19.23 -8.99 22.78
CA TRP A 95 -18.47 -9.88 23.66
C TRP A 95 -17.41 -10.69 22.94
N SER A 96 -17.63 -11.01 21.65
CA SER A 96 -16.64 -11.72 20.83
C SER A 96 -15.47 -10.81 20.48
N ALA A 97 -15.73 -9.57 20.09
CA ALA A 97 -14.69 -8.57 19.86
C ALA A 97 -13.85 -8.34 21.13
N GLU A 98 -14.51 -8.24 22.29
CA GLU A 98 -13.80 -8.12 23.57
C GLU A 98 -12.99 -9.37 23.93
N ALA A 99 -13.48 -10.57 23.60
CA ALA A 99 -12.73 -11.81 23.83
C ALA A 99 -11.46 -11.88 22.96
N VAL A 100 -11.51 -11.40 21.72
CA VAL A 100 -10.32 -11.23 20.87
C VAL A 100 -9.37 -10.17 21.46
N ALA A 101 -9.91 -9.05 21.95
CA ALA A 101 -9.12 -7.99 22.60
C ALA A 101 -8.39 -8.48 23.86
N ARG A 102 -8.94 -9.50 24.54
CA ARG A 102 -8.34 -10.17 25.70
C ARG A 102 -7.46 -11.36 25.31
N HIS A 103 -7.22 -11.58 24.02
CA HIS A 103 -6.45 -12.71 23.49
C HIS A 103 -6.98 -14.09 23.94
N GLU A 104 -8.28 -14.19 24.20
CA GLU A 104 -8.92 -15.45 24.62
C GLU A 104 -9.34 -16.33 23.44
N ILE A 105 -9.46 -15.70 22.27
CA ILE A 105 -9.72 -16.29 20.96
C ILE A 105 -9.01 -15.42 19.92
N GLY A 106 -8.72 -16.01 18.77
CA GLY A 106 -8.03 -15.33 17.69
C GLY A 106 -8.33 -15.98 16.34
N MET A 107 -7.65 -15.49 15.31
CA MET A 107 -7.70 -16.08 13.97
C MET A 107 -6.31 -16.04 13.34
N ASN A 108 -5.99 -17.04 12.54
CA ASN A 108 -4.75 -17.07 11.78
C ASN A 108 -5.00 -17.12 10.28
N LEU A 109 -3.97 -16.77 9.52
CA LEU A 109 -3.80 -17.21 8.14
C LEU A 109 -2.37 -17.72 8.01
N ALA A 110 -2.23 -19.00 7.68
CA ALA A 110 -0.95 -19.67 7.59
C ALA A 110 -0.78 -20.38 6.24
N LEU A 111 0.43 -20.28 5.70
CA LEU A 111 0.88 -20.97 4.50
C LEU A 111 1.95 -21.99 4.91
N PHE A 112 1.78 -23.24 4.52
CA PHE A 112 2.72 -24.33 4.81
C PHE A 112 3.19 -25.02 3.52
N SER A 113 4.40 -25.56 3.58
CA SER A 113 5.01 -26.42 2.56
C SER A 113 5.36 -27.77 3.15
N ALA A 114 5.37 -28.82 2.33
CA ALA A 114 5.97 -30.12 2.69
C ALA A 114 7.47 -30.19 2.35
N ASP A 115 8.03 -29.10 1.82
CA ASP A 115 9.46 -28.98 1.50
C ASP A 115 10.20 -28.30 2.66
N PRO A 116 11.02 -29.04 3.42
CA PRO A 116 11.73 -28.50 4.57
C PRO A 116 12.84 -27.51 4.19
N SER A 117 13.24 -27.45 2.91
CA SER A 117 14.25 -26.48 2.45
C SER A 117 13.72 -25.04 2.36
N LEU A 118 12.41 -24.84 2.47
CA LEU A 118 11.76 -23.55 2.37
C LEU A 118 11.42 -22.93 3.74
N ALA A 119 12.01 -23.39 4.84
CA ALA A 119 11.75 -22.83 6.16
C ALA A 119 12.21 -21.37 6.27
N GLU A 120 11.34 -20.46 6.72
CA GLU A 120 11.75 -19.12 7.15
C GLU A 120 12.31 -19.15 8.58
N GLU A 121 13.30 -18.29 8.85
CA GLU A 121 13.92 -18.11 10.19
C GLU A 121 13.08 -17.24 11.15
N ASP A 122 11.88 -16.80 10.76
CA ASP A 122 11.08 -15.87 11.57
C ASP A 122 10.60 -16.51 12.89
N GLU A 123 11.04 -15.91 14.00
CA GLU A 123 10.52 -16.17 15.35
C GLU A 123 9.09 -15.63 15.47
N PRO A 124 8.19 -16.37 16.15
CA PRO A 124 6.83 -15.90 16.33
C PRO A 124 6.78 -14.63 17.19
N PRO A 125 5.71 -13.82 17.09
CA PRO A 125 5.40 -12.88 18.15
C PRO A 125 5.28 -13.66 19.47
N SER A 126 6.04 -13.25 20.48
CA SER A 126 6.02 -13.90 21.78
C SER A 126 4.66 -13.74 22.44
N ASP A 127 4.06 -14.84 22.92
CA ASP A 127 2.88 -14.81 23.81
C ASP A 127 3.24 -14.29 25.22
N THR A 128 4.47 -13.80 25.45
CA THR A 128 4.88 -13.22 26.73
C THR A 128 4.32 -11.81 26.87
N HIS A 129 3.44 -11.67 27.86
CA HIS A 129 2.86 -10.45 28.38
C HIS A 129 3.80 -9.24 28.34
N GLY A 130 3.41 -8.21 27.60
CA GLY A 130 3.79 -6.84 27.90
C GLY A 130 3.10 -6.46 29.20
N ASP A 131 3.89 -6.32 30.27
CA ASP A 131 3.47 -5.70 31.51
C ASP A 131 2.78 -4.36 31.20
N ALA A 132 1.67 -4.11 31.89
CA ALA A 132 0.94 -2.87 31.82
C ALA A 132 1.90 -1.68 32.01
N CYS A 133 1.77 -0.67 31.14
CA CYS A 133 2.46 0.62 31.25
C CYS A 133 2.49 1.09 32.71
N GLN A 134 3.67 1.01 33.34
CA GLN A 134 3.98 1.83 34.50
C GLN A 134 4.57 3.15 34.00
N PRO A 135 4.08 4.30 34.50
CA PRO A 135 4.56 5.60 34.09
C PRO A 135 5.82 5.92 34.88
N GLU A 136 6.99 5.76 34.29
CA GLU A 136 8.23 6.28 34.87
C GLU A 136 9.04 7.11 33.87
N ASP A 137 9.14 8.38 34.26
CA ASP A 137 10.16 9.39 34.04
C ASP A 137 10.43 9.99 32.65
N GLU A 138 10.08 11.28 32.62
CA GLU A 138 10.48 12.36 31.74
C GLU A 138 11.96 12.30 31.34
N GLY A 139 12.24 11.66 30.21
CA GLY A 139 13.45 11.88 29.42
C GLY A 139 13.09 12.67 28.17
N CYS A 140 13.33 13.98 28.20
CA CYS A 140 13.17 14.90 27.07
C CYS A 140 13.87 14.36 25.80
N SER A 141 13.11 13.75 24.89
CA SER A 141 13.66 13.19 23.65
C SER A 141 13.83 14.28 22.61
N VAL A 142 15.09 14.45 22.21
CA VAL A 142 15.63 15.41 21.25
C VAL A 142 14.78 15.53 19.98
N VAL A 143 14.45 16.77 19.63
CA VAL A 143 13.79 17.17 18.38
C VAL A 143 14.76 16.96 17.23
N GLU A 144 14.57 15.92 16.41
CA GLU A 144 15.39 15.70 15.22
C GLU A 144 15.00 16.68 14.11
N SER A 145 15.89 17.62 13.81
CA SER A 145 15.79 18.49 12.64
C SER A 145 16.25 17.74 11.39
N LEU A 146 15.47 17.86 10.32
CA LEU A 146 15.80 17.28 9.02
C LEU A 146 16.56 18.31 8.17
N ALA A 147 17.91 18.33 8.28
CA ALA A 147 18.97 18.81 7.35
C ALA A 147 18.76 20.02 6.38
N PRO A 148 19.80 20.83 6.10
CA PRO A 148 19.71 22.29 5.83
C PRO A 148 19.18 22.71 4.45
N GLU A 149 18.76 23.99 4.41
CA GLU A 149 18.38 24.78 3.23
C GLU A 149 19.51 24.88 2.20
N LEU A 150 19.16 24.89 0.91
CA LEU A 150 20.09 25.21 -0.18
C LEU A 150 19.43 26.21 -1.14
N GLU A 151 20.05 27.38 -1.28
CA GLU A 151 19.60 28.54 -2.06
C GLU A 151 19.94 28.47 -3.57
N GLU A 152 20.01 27.30 -4.21
CA GLU A 152 20.40 27.22 -5.64
C GLU A 152 19.30 26.69 -6.59
N LYS A 153 19.19 27.33 -7.76
CA LYS A 153 18.34 26.94 -8.89
C LYS A 153 18.86 25.65 -9.53
N VAL A 154 18.33 24.50 -9.10
CA VAL A 154 18.55 23.18 -9.71
C VAL A 154 17.37 22.79 -10.61
N SER A 155 17.56 21.84 -11.53
CA SER A 155 16.46 21.30 -12.36
C SER A 155 15.43 20.54 -11.50
N GLU A 156 14.19 20.40 -12.00
CA GLU A 156 13.11 19.68 -11.31
C GLU A 156 13.50 18.22 -11.00
N GLU A 157 14.21 17.58 -11.93
CA GLU A 157 14.75 16.22 -11.79
C GLU A 157 15.79 16.14 -10.65
N GLU A 158 16.72 17.09 -10.58
CA GLU A 158 17.74 17.14 -9.51
C GLU A 158 17.12 17.46 -8.13
N ALA A 159 16.11 18.32 -8.08
CA ALA A 159 15.37 18.60 -6.84
C ALA A 159 14.66 17.34 -6.31
N THR A 160 13.99 16.59 -7.21
CA THR A 160 13.32 15.32 -6.90
C THR A 160 14.32 14.28 -6.38
N LYS A 161 15.44 14.11 -7.09
CA LYS A 161 16.52 13.18 -6.72
C LYS A 161 17.08 13.47 -5.33
N ARG A 162 17.34 14.75 -5.02
CA ARG A 162 17.83 15.18 -3.68
C ARG A 162 16.82 14.90 -2.58
N TYR A 163 15.53 15.14 -2.83
CA TYR A 163 14.48 14.86 -1.85
C TYR A 163 14.40 13.37 -1.51
N TYR A 164 14.26 12.51 -2.52
CA TYR A 164 14.13 11.08 -2.29
C TYR A 164 15.42 10.44 -1.75
N THR A 165 16.59 10.97 -2.09
CA THR A 165 17.84 10.57 -1.42
C THR A 165 17.79 10.82 0.09
N LYS A 166 17.25 11.98 0.52
CA LYS A 166 17.09 12.31 1.96
C LYS A 166 15.92 11.54 2.61
N ALA A 167 14.78 11.44 1.92
CA ALA A 167 13.58 10.76 2.42
C ALA A 167 13.75 9.23 2.49
N ALA A 168 14.67 8.65 1.71
CA ALA A 168 15.06 7.24 1.80
C ALA A 168 16.02 6.92 2.96
N GLY A 169 16.59 7.92 3.64
CA GLY A 169 17.45 7.72 4.80
C GLY A 169 16.68 7.36 6.08
N LYS A 170 17.40 6.95 7.14
CA LYS A 170 16.84 6.57 8.46
C LYS A 170 15.95 7.63 9.11
N ALA A 171 16.05 8.89 8.69
CA ALA A 171 15.26 10.02 9.18
C ALA A 171 13.97 10.28 8.36
N GLY A 172 13.69 9.50 7.33
CA GLY A 172 12.48 9.62 6.51
C GLY A 172 11.22 9.14 7.25
N HIS A 173 10.18 9.98 7.31
CA HIS A 173 8.90 9.59 7.90
C HIS A 173 8.04 8.72 6.98
N THR A 174 8.42 8.59 5.70
CA THR A 174 7.63 7.90 4.68
C THR A 174 7.43 6.43 5.03
N ASP A 175 8.48 5.70 5.39
CA ASP A 175 8.36 4.27 5.75
C ASP A 175 7.55 4.06 7.03
N ARG A 176 7.54 5.05 7.94
CA ARG A 176 6.78 5.04 9.20
C ARG A 176 5.28 5.26 9.00
N ILE A 177 4.88 5.92 7.91
CA ILE A 177 3.47 6.25 7.60
C ILE A 177 2.91 5.39 6.46
N LEU A 178 3.64 5.29 5.36
CA LEU A 178 3.23 4.59 4.14
C LEU A 178 3.63 3.11 4.13
N GLY A 179 4.44 2.68 5.10
CA GLY A 179 4.96 1.33 5.18
C GLY A 179 6.29 1.16 4.43
N LYS A 180 6.98 0.07 4.77
CA LYS A 180 8.31 -0.24 4.23
C LYS A 180 8.29 -0.30 2.70
N ASP A 181 9.29 0.33 2.10
CA ASP A 181 9.52 0.35 0.64
C ASP A 181 8.37 0.98 -0.19
N ASN A 182 7.40 1.63 0.46
CA ASN A 182 6.25 2.25 -0.19
C ASN A 182 6.31 3.79 -0.09
N ILE A 183 5.97 4.46 -1.18
CA ILE A 183 6.06 5.92 -1.31
C ILE A 183 4.80 6.55 -1.92
N HIS A 184 3.67 5.82 -1.97
CA HIS A 184 2.45 6.30 -2.63
C HIS A 184 1.16 6.19 -1.79
N THR A 185 0.18 7.03 -2.14
CA THR A 185 -1.20 6.96 -1.63
C THR A 185 -1.94 5.72 -2.16
N GLY A 186 -3.00 5.31 -1.48
CA GLY A 186 -3.69 4.03 -1.72
C GLY A 186 -4.96 4.06 -2.55
N TYR A 187 -5.52 2.86 -2.73
CA TYR A 187 -6.87 2.57 -3.19
C TYR A 187 -7.63 1.86 -2.06
N TYR A 188 -8.84 2.33 -1.81
CA TYR A 188 -9.72 1.87 -0.73
C TYR A 188 -10.99 1.28 -1.33
N PRO A 189 -11.07 -0.04 -1.51
CA PRO A 189 -12.21 -0.68 -2.16
C PRO A 189 -13.59 -0.27 -1.61
N HIS A 190 -13.70 -0.03 -0.30
CA HIS A 190 -14.94 0.43 0.33
C HIS A 190 -15.45 1.78 -0.19
N LEU A 191 -14.56 2.69 -0.61
CA LEU A 191 -14.95 3.98 -1.20
C LEU A 191 -15.45 3.85 -2.64
N ALA A 192 -15.10 2.77 -3.34
CA ALA A 192 -15.49 2.55 -4.74
C ALA A 192 -16.86 1.87 -4.89
N SER A 193 -17.24 1.02 -3.93
CA SER A 193 -18.46 0.19 -4.03
C SER A 193 -19.52 0.47 -2.95
N GLY A 194 -19.30 1.45 -2.07
CA GLY A 194 -20.31 1.93 -1.11
C GLY A 194 -20.77 0.87 -0.09
N GLY A 195 -19.99 -0.19 0.14
CA GLY A 195 -20.44 -1.32 0.95
C GLY A 195 -19.42 -2.42 1.23
N GLN A 196 -18.11 -2.12 1.24
CA GLN A 196 -17.14 -3.07 1.80
C GLN A 196 -16.80 -2.67 3.24
N LEU A 197 -16.84 -3.64 4.15
CA LEU A 197 -16.63 -3.46 5.59
C LEU A 197 -15.15 -3.37 5.98
N VAL A 198 -14.23 -3.70 5.06
CA VAL A 198 -12.79 -3.74 5.38
C VAL A 198 -12.18 -2.34 5.30
N GLN A 199 -11.78 -1.82 6.46
CA GLN A 199 -10.87 -0.70 6.57
C GLN A 199 -9.44 -1.19 6.36
N LEU A 200 -8.81 -0.75 5.28
CA LEU A 200 -7.40 -1.02 5.02
C LEU A 200 -6.55 0.02 5.75
N SER A 201 -5.43 -0.39 6.33
CA SER A 201 -4.39 0.55 6.73
C SER A 201 -3.81 1.25 5.49
N LEU A 202 -3.18 2.41 5.66
CA LEU A 202 -2.58 3.14 4.54
C LEU A 202 -1.56 2.30 3.74
N PRO A 203 -0.65 1.51 4.35
CA PRO A 203 0.20 0.57 3.61
C PRO A 203 -0.59 -0.48 2.81
N GLN A 204 -1.64 -1.06 3.39
CA GLN A 204 -2.49 -2.04 2.70
C GLN A 204 -3.25 -1.41 1.52
N ALA A 205 -3.77 -0.19 1.71
CA ALA A 205 -4.43 0.55 0.66
C ALA A 205 -3.44 0.91 -0.47
N ALA A 206 -2.19 1.21 -0.13
CA ALA A 206 -1.14 1.44 -1.10
C ALA A 206 -0.88 0.19 -1.94
N ASP A 207 -0.66 -0.98 -1.32
CA ASP A 207 -0.51 -2.25 -2.06
C ASP A 207 -1.75 -2.58 -2.92
N MET A 208 -2.95 -2.27 -2.40
CA MET A 208 -4.22 -2.44 -3.11
C MET A 208 -4.33 -1.55 -4.36
N LEU A 209 -3.68 -0.38 -4.40
CA LEU A 209 -3.61 0.42 -5.63
C LEU A 209 -2.83 -0.31 -6.71
N THR A 210 -1.68 -0.89 -6.35
CA THR A 210 -0.89 -1.68 -7.30
C THR A 210 -1.70 -2.88 -7.78
N GLN A 211 -2.37 -3.61 -6.88
CA GLN A 211 -3.28 -4.70 -7.26
C GLN A 211 -4.37 -4.22 -8.23
N ARG A 212 -4.97 -3.05 -7.97
CA ARG A 212 -5.97 -2.46 -8.88
C ARG A 212 -5.39 -2.14 -10.25
N MET A 213 -4.13 -1.69 -10.33
CA MET A 213 -3.41 -1.50 -11.59
C MET A 213 -3.18 -2.82 -12.34
N LEU A 214 -2.81 -3.90 -11.64
CA LEU A 214 -2.69 -5.24 -12.25
C LEU A 214 -4.03 -5.72 -12.84
N GLU A 215 -5.11 -5.61 -12.06
CA GLU A 215 -6.45 -6.05 -12.47
C GLU A 215 -6.95 -5.32 -13.71
N LEU A 216 -6.89 -3.97 -13.70
CA LEU A 216 -7.35 -3.16 -14.83
C LEU A 216 -6.41 -3.30 -16.03
N GLY A 217 -5.11 -3.46 -15.78
CA GLY A 217 -4.10 -3.76 -16.79
C GLY A 217 -4.19 -5.19 -17.33
N ARG A 218 -4.96 -6.09 -16.71
CA ARG A 218 -5.04 -7.51 -17.08
C ARG A 218 -3.68 -8.21 -17.08
N VAL A 219 -2.82 -7.84 -16.13
CA VAL A 219 -1.47 -8.42 -15.99
C VAL A 219 -1.58 -9.90 -15.61
N HIS A 220 -0.76 -10.74 -16.26
CA HIS A 220 -0.71 -12.18 -16.01
C HIS A 220 0.71 -12.72 -16.16
N HIS A 221 0.91 -14.02 -15.95
CA HIS A 221 2.23 -14.65 -15.91
C HIS A 221 3.05 -14.55 -17.23
N ASN A 222 2.44 -14.24 -18.38
CA ASN A 222 3.21 -14.00 -19.62
C ASN A 222 3.48 -12.51 -19.87
N SER A 223 3.02 -11.62 -18.99
CA SER A 223 3.30 -10.20 -19.11
C SER A 223 4.76 -9.88 -18.80
N SER A 224 5.32 -8.97 -19.60
CA SER A 224 6.52 -8.18 -19.29
C SER A 224 6.10 -6.74 -18.99
N VAL A 225 6.45 -6.26 -17.79
CA VAL A 225 6.04 -4.95 -17.25
C VAL A 225 7.28 -4.08 -17.06
N LEU A 226 7.26 -2.86 -17.58
CA LEU A 226 8.22 -1.80 -17.25
C LEU A 226 7.56 -0.83 -16.27
N ASP A 227 8.11 -0.63 -15.08
CA ASP A 227 7.64 0.37 -14.12
C ASP A 227 8.54 1.61 -14.15
N LEU A 228 7.99 2.73 -14.61
CA LEU A 228 8.68 4.02 -14.74
C LEU A 228 8.57 4.80 -13.43
N GLY A 229 9.71 4.98 -12.75
CA GLY A 229 9.78 5.55 -11.40
C GLY A 229 9.45 4.51 -10.34
N SER A 230 10.14 3.38 -10.36
CA SER A 230 9.82 2.21 -9.52
C SER A 230 10.06 2.41 -8.02
N GLY A 231 10.67 3.52 -7.61
CA GLY A 231 11.01 3.79 -6.22
C GLY A 231 11.86 2.66 -5.64
N LYS A 232 11.53 2.23 -4.42
CA LYS A 232 12.21 1.13 -3.71
C LYS A 232 11.80 -0.28 -4.19
N GLY A 233 11.04 -0.38 -5.29
CA GLY A 233 10.76 -1.63 -5.99
C GLY A 233 9.52 -2.40 -5.54
N ARG A 234 8.73 -1.87 -4.58
CA ARG A 234 7.51 -2.52 -4.05
C ARG A 234 6.48 -2.85 -5.14
N THR A 235 6.23 -1.93 -6.07
CA THR A 235 5.31 -2.15 -7.21
C THR A 235 5.76 -3.33 -8.05
N CYS A 236 7.03 -3.39 -8.44
CA CYS A 236 7.58 -4.50 -9.22
C CYS A 236 7.47 -5.84 -8.46
N LEU A 237 7.73 -5.84 -7.15
CA LEU A 237 7.59 -7.03 -6.31
C LEU A 237 6.13 -7.53 -6.31
N LEU A 238 5.16 -6.64 -6.12
CA LEU A 238 3.73 -6.98 -6.16
C LEU A 238 3.29 -7.49 -7.54
N VAL A 239 3.76 -6.84 -8.61
CA VAL A 239 3.55 -7.30 -9.99
C VAL A 239 4.02 -8.74 -10.14
N ALA A 240 5.29 -9.02 -9.81
CA ALA A 240 5.88 -10.34 -9.99
C ALA A 240 5.26 -11.40 -9.08
N SER A 241 5.02 -11.09 -7.80
CA SER A 241 4.47 -12.04 -6.82
C SER A 241 3.01 -12.40 -7.08
N HIS A 242 2.15 -11.43 -7.42
CA HIS A 242 0.72 -11.68 -7.62
C HIS A 242 0.39 -12.30 -8.98
N SER A 243 1.19 -12.02 -10.02
CA SER A 243 0.87 -12.43 -11.38
C SER A 243 1.86 -13.42 -11.99
N GLY A 244 3.05 -13.57 -11.41
CA GLY A 244 4.17 -14.27 -12.01
C GLY A 244 4.86 -13.51 -13.14
N ALA A 245 4.41 -12.30 -13.52
CA ALA A 245 4.96 -11.48 -14.61
C ALA A 245 6.45 -11.15 -14.42
N ALA A 246 7.14 -10.86 -15.52
CA ALA A 246 8.46 -10.24 -15.47
C ALA A 246 8.31 -8.74 -15.26
N CYS A 247 9.06 -8.16 -14.32
CA CYS A 247 8.98 -6.74 -14.04
C CYS A 247 10.37 -6.09 -14.03
N THR A 248 10.55 -5.07 -14.87
CA THR A 248 11.71 -4.20 -14.92
C THR A 248 11.34 -2.87 -14.27
N GLY A 249 11.96 -2.51 -13.15
CA GLY A 249 11.83 -1.19 -12.55
C GLY A 249 12.91 -0.22 -13.04
N LEU A 250 12.52 1.00 -13.39
CA LEU A 250 13.43 2.10 -13.70
C LEU A 250 13.28 3.19 -12.64
N ASP A 251 14.35 3.56 -11.94
CA ASP A 251 14.32 4.68 -11.01
C ASP A 251 15.54 5.60 -11.17
N LEU A 252 15.33 6.89 -10.94
CA LEU A 252 16.37 7.91 -11.06
C LEU A 252 17.36 7.86 -9.89
N VAL A 253 16.87 7.51 -8.70
CA VAL A 253 17.60 7.63 -7.44
C VAL A 253 18.43 6.36 -7.21
N ALA A 254 19.74 6.53 -7.04
CA ALA A 254 20.67 5.41 -6.84
C ALA A 254 20.28 4.55 -5.63
N ALA A 255 20.01 5.19 -4.48
CA ALA A 255 19.62 4.50 -3.24
C ALA A 255 18.32 3.67 -3.38
N ASN A 256 17.35 4.16 -4.15
CA ASN A 256 16.12 3.42 -4.46
C ASN A 256 16.43 2.18 -5.32
N THR A 257 17.30 2.33 -6.30
CA THR A 257 17.72 1.23 -7.18
C THR A 257 18.53 0.19 -6.40
N GLU A 258 19.45 0.62 -5.53
CA GLU A 258 20.20 -0.27 -4.63
C GLU A 258 19.27 -1.08 -3.73
N ARG A 259 18.29 -0.43 -3.08
CA ARG A 259 17.27 -1.10 -2.27
C ARG A 259 16.44 -2.09 -3.10
N SER A 260 16.10 -1.73 -4.33
CA SER A 260 15.35 -2.61 -5.23
C SER A 260 16.17 -3.84 -5.65
N LEU A 261 17.49 -3.69 -5.85
CA LEU A 261 18.38 -4.82 -6.14
C LEU A 261 18.49 -5.78 -4.95
N GLU A 262 18.56 -5.26 -3.71
CA GLU A 262 18.46 -6.10 -2.50
C GLU A 262 17.12 -6.85 -2.45
N LEU A 263 16.02 -6.16 -2.78
CA LEU A 263 14.68 -6.73 -2.82
C LEU A 263 14.57 -7.86 -3.86
N ALA A 264 15.18 -7.71 -5.04
CA ALA A 264 15.27 -8.80 -6.01
C ALA A 264 16.10 -9.97 -5.50
N ALA A 265 17.24 -9.70 -4.85
CA ALA A 265 18.13 -10.73 -4.33
C ALA A 265 17.47 -11.58 -3.24
N SER A 266 16.59 -10.99 -2.42
CA SER A 266 15.82 -11.74 -1.41
C SER A 266 14.64 -12.53 -1.98
N HIS A 267 14.34 -12.42 -3.27
CA HIS A 267 13.24 -13.12 -3.94
C HIS A 267 13.69 -13.80 -5.25
N PRO A 268 14.65 -14.74 -5.22
CA PRO A 268 15.26 -15.31 -6.42
C PRO A 268 14.29 -16.09 -7.33
N GLY A 269 13.11 -16.49 -6.82
CA GLY A 269 12.05 -17.11 -7.61
C GLY A 269 11.22 -16.13 -8.46
N LEU A 270 11.36 -14.82 -8.23
CA LEU A 270 10.62 -13.78 -8.95
C LEU A 270 11.46 -13.20 -10.09
N ARG A 271 10.78 -12.81 -11.17
CA ARG A 271 11.41 -12.27 -12.38
C ARG A 271 11.56 -10.74 -12.28
N LEU A 272 12.44 -10.30 -11.40
CA LEU A 272 12.69 -8.88 -11.10
C LEU A 272 14.00 -8.39 -11.72
N ARG A 273 13.96 -7.21 -12.32
CA ARG A 273 15.14 -6.47 -12.79
C ARG A 273 14.98 -5.00 -12.42
N TYR A 274 16.07 -4.35 -12.04
CA TYR A 274 16.09 -2.92 -11.76
C TYR A 274 17.20 -2.23 -12.52
N VAL A 275 16.91 -1.03 -13.03
CA VAL A 275 17.84 -0.20 -13.79
C VAL A 275 17.80 1.21 -13.22
N GLN A 276 18.96 1.77 -12.94
CA GLN A 276 19.05 3.20 -12.63
C GLN A 276 18.97 4.02 -13.92
N GLY A 277 18.10 5.02 -13.98
CA GLY A 277 18.02 5.96 -15.10
C GLY A 277 16.82 6.89 -15.05
N SER A 278 16.81 7.88 -15.95
CA SER A 278 15.70 8.83 -16.06
C SER A 278 14.62 8.32 -17.01
N MET A 279 13.35 8.46 -16.63
CA MET A 279 12.21 8.16 -17.51
C MET A 279 12.03 9.20 -18.63
N THR A 280 12.68 10.37 -18.52
CA THR A 280 12.68 11.40 -19.58
C THR A 280 13.83 11.18 -20.58
N ALA A 281 14.78 10.31 -20.25
CA ALA A 281 15.94 9.96 -21.08
C ALA A 281 16.29 8.48 -20.87
N LEU A 282 15.45 7.59 -21.44
CA LEU A 282 15.50 6.16 -21.16
C LEU A 282 16.88 5.53 -21.50
N PRO A 283 17.48 4.76 -20.57
CA PRO A 283 18.73 4.06 -20.82
C PRO A 283 18.65 3.13 -22.05
N PRO A 284 19.74 2.95 -22.82
CA PRO A 284 19.75 2.05 -23.98
C PRO A 284 19.27 0.64 -23.66
N ALA A 285 19.59 0.12 -22.47
CA ALA A 285 19.19 -1.20 -22.01
C ALA A 285 17.66 -1.35 -21.86
N VAL A 286 16.95 -0.27 -21.51
CA VAL A 286 15.47 -0.27 -21.43
C VAL A 286 14.87 -0.12 -22.83
N ARG A 287 15.45 0.74 -23.69
CA ARG A 287 14.98 0.99 -25.06
C ARG A 287 15.16 -0.20 -26.02
N ALA A 288 16.11 -1.08 -25.72
CA ALA A 288 16.37 -2.30 -26.48
C ALA A 288 15.24 -3.35 -26.35
N GLU A 289 14.37 -3.21 -25.35
CA GLU A 289 13.32 -4.17 -25.04
C GLU A 289 11.94 -3.66 -25.48
N ARG A 290 10.98 -4.59 -25.50
CA ARG A 290 9.56 -4.29 -25.69
C ARG A 290 8.75 -4.95 -24.59
N TYR A 291 7.74 -4.24 -24.12
CA TYR A 291 6.96 -4.60 -22.96
C TYR A 291 5.49 -4.81 -23.32
N SER A 292 4.86 -5.79 -22.69
CA SER A 292 3.40 -5.92 -22.74
C SER A 292 2.70 -4.81 -21.97
N HIS A 293 3.33 -4.29 -20.91
CA HIS A 293 2.79 -3.22 -20.10
C HIS A 293 3.87 -2.20 -19.74
N VAL A 294 3.49 -0.93 -19.74
CA VAL A 294 4.27 0.15 -19.11
C VAL A 294 3.44 0.70 -17.97
N PHE A 295 4.01 0.74 -16.77
CA PHE A 295 3.40 1.26 -15.56
C PHE A 295 4.07 2.59 -15.21
N ALA A 296 3.30 3.51 -14.62
CA ALA A 296 3.82 4.67 -13.93
C ALA A 296 2.93 4.99 -12.74
N GLN A 297 3.45 4.81 -11.52
CA GLN A 297 2.70 4.97 -10.27
C GLN A 297 3.29 6.10 -9.42
N LEU A 298 2.56 7.23 -9.37
CA LEU A 298 2.96 8.48 -8.70
C LEU A 298 4.35 9.01 -9.08
N SER A 299 4.70 8.92 -10.36
CA SER A 299 6.03 9.29 -10.83
C SER A 299 6.01 10.36 -11.93
N THR A 300 4.93 10.49 -12.70
CA THR A 300 4.87 11.42 -13.83
C THR A 300 4.48 12.85 -13.41
N CYS A 301 3.90 13.04 -12.22
CA CYS A 301 3.65 14.35 -11.62
C CYS A 301 4.92 15.18 -11.39
N TYR A 302 6.10 14.55 -11.42
CA TYR A 302 7.41 15.18 -11.30
C TYR A 302 7.98 15.69 -12.63
N ILE A 303 7.36 15.32 -13.76
CA ILE A 303 7.83 15.67 -15.10
C ILE A 303 6.69 16.26 -15.97
N PRO A 304 5.89 17.22 -15.45
CA PRO A 304 4.64 17.62 -16.10
C PRO A 304 4.86 18.27 -17.48
N GLU A 305 6.04 18.85 -17.73
CA GLU A 305 6.45 19.38 -19.04
C GLU A 305 6.91 18.28 -20.01
N GLN A 306 7.68 17.31 -19.53
CA GLN A 306 8.25 16.22 -20.35
C GLN A 306 7.26 15.06 -20.54
N LEU A 307 6.12 15.09 -19.83
CA LEU A 307 5.08 14.07 -19.90
C LEU A 307 4.68 13.70 -21.34
N PRO A 308 4.44 14.63 -22.29
CA PRO A 308 4.12 14.25 -23.67
C PRO A 308 5.22 13.42 -24.35
N ALA A 309 6.50 13.77 -24.13
CA ALA A 309 7.63 13.02 -24.68
C ALA A 309 7.77 11.64 -24.01
N MET A 310 7.59 11.56 -22.68
CA MET A 310 7.57 10.29 -21.95
C MET A 310 6.45 9.37 -22.47
N LEU A 311 5.25 9.90 -22.72
CA LEU A 311 4.13 9.14 -23.30
C LEU A 311 4.47 8.61 -24.71
N THR A 312 5.16 9.41 -25.54
CA THR A 312 5.64 8.96 -26.86
C THR A 312 6.63 7.80 -26.72
N GLU A 313 7.62 7.92 -25.84
CA GLU A 313 8.61 6.86 -25.58
C GLU A 313 7.93 5.60 -25.04
N ALA A 314 7.06 5.73 -24.04
CA ALA A 314 6.28 4.62 -23.47
C ALA A 314 5.47 3.88 -24.54
N ARG A 315 4.79 4.62 -25.45
CA ARG A 315 4.06 4.02 -26.58
C ARG A 315 4.97 3.23 -27.51
N SER A 316 6.20 3.70 -27.74
CA SER A 316 7.17 3.03 -28.62
C SER A 316 7.74 1.73 -28.03
N LEU A 317 7.70 1.60 -26.70
CA LEU A 317 8.15 0.43 -25.97
C LEU A 317 7.10 -0.68 -25.88
N LEU A 318 5.83 -0.35 -26.10
CA LEU A 318 4.74 -1.33 -26.07
C LEU A 318 4.82 -2.27 -27.28
N VAL A 319 4.61 -3.56 -27.04
CA VAL A 319 4.26 -4.52 -28.10
C VAL A 319 2.86 -4.20 -28.66
N PRO A 320 2.50 -4.68 -29.86
CA PRO A 320 1.13 -4.58 -30.36
C PRO A 320 0.12 -5.16 -29.34
N GLY A 321 -0.93 -4.38 -29.02
CA GLY A 321 -1.91 -4.73 -27.99
C GLY A 321 -1.44 -4.52 -26.55
N GLY A 322 -0.23 -3.99 -26.33
CA GLY A 322 0.28 -3.63 -25.01
C GLY A 322 -0.44 -2.44 -24.39
N LEU A 323 -0.36 -2.33 -23.06
CA LEU A 323 -1.11 -1.36 -22.27
C LEU A 323 -0.21 -0.44 -21.45
N LEU A 324 -0.55 0.84 -21.40
CA LEU A 324 0.02 1.80 -20.47
C LEU A 324 -0.96 2.00 -19.30
N VAL A 325 -0.48 1.76 -18.07
CA VAL A 325 -1.27 1.88 -16.84
C VAL A 325 -0.66 2.95 -15.95
N ILE A 326 -1.40 4.02 -15.68
CA ILE A 326 -0.90 5.18 -14.93
C ILE A 326 -1.80 5.44 -13.73
N ALA A 327 -1.22 5.62 -12.56
CA ALA A 327 -1.89 6.22 -11.41
C ALA A 327 -1.10 7.44 -10.95
N ASP A 328 -1.68 8.64 -10.97
CA ASP A 328 -0.91 9.85 -10.64
C ASP A 328 -1.71 10.98 -9.97
N HIS A 329 -0.96 11.87 -9.30
CA HIS A 329 -1.43 13.13 -8.76
C HIS A 329 -1.73 14.16 -9.85
N LEU A 330 -2.75 14.97 -9.58
CA LEU A 330 -3.33 15.92 -10.51
C LEU A 330 -3.46 17.30 -9.86
N GLY A 331 -3.30 18.34 -10.66
CA GLY A 331 -3.61 19.72 -10.27
C GLY A 331 -5.06 20.08 -10.58
N GLY A 332 -5.50 21.21 -10.03
CA GLY A 332 -6.81 21.77 -10.36
C GLY A 332 -6.91 22.22 -11.81
N GLU A 333 -8.14 22.34 -12.33
CA GLU A 333 -8.38 22.77 -13.71
C GLU A 333 -7.73 24.13 -14.01
N GLY A 334 -6.97 24.19 -15.11
CA GLY A 334 -6.28 25.39 -15.58
C GLY A 334 -4.99 25.77 -14.82
N GLN A 335 -4.61 25.04 -13.77
CA GLN A 335 -3.41 25.35 -12.99
C GLN A 335 -2.11 25.06 -13.76
N PHE A 336 -2.03 23.94 -14.45
CA PHE A 336 -0.87 23.58 -15.26
C PHE A 336 -0.68 24.57 -16.42
N GLU A 337 -1.76 24.97 -17.08
CA GLU A 337 -1.73 25.92 -18.19
C GLU A 337 -1.48 27.38 -17.76
N GLY A 338 -1.34 27.63 -16.46
CA GLY A 338 -1.17 28.99 -15.91
C GLY A 338 -2.41 29.87 -16.00
N ALA A 339 -3.56 29.32 -16.40
CA ALA A 339 -4.83 30.03 -16.49
C ALA A 339 -5.44 30.30 -15.10
N VAL A 340 -5.10 29.49 -14.11
CA VAL A 340 -5.52 29.63 -12.71
C VAL A 340 -4.30 29.48 -11.80
N ALA A 341 -4.04 30.45 -10.92
CA ALA A 341 -2.96 30.30 -9.95
C ALA A 341 -3.32 29.24 -8.89
N PRO A 342 -2.38 28.37 -8.47
CA PRO A 342 -2.60 27.47 -7.35
C PRO A 342 -2.98 28.25 -6.08
N PRO A 343 -3.99 27.82 -5.31
CA PRO A 343 -4.35 28.49 -4.06
C PRO A 343 -3.15 28.52 -3.11
N ARG A 344 -2.94 29.63 -2.39
CA ARG A 344 -1.84 29.75 -1.42
C ARG A 344 -1.83 28.61 -0.39
N ALA A 345 -3.01 28.14 0.01
CA ALA A 345 -3.18 27.00 0.94
C ALA A 345 -2.64 25.67 0.39
N THR A 346 -2.43 25.54 -0.93
CA THR A 346 -1.86 24.33 -1.55
C THR A 346 -0.33 24.39 -1.69
N ARG A 347 0.30 25.52 -1.36
CA ARG A 347 1.74 25.70 -1.50
C ARG A 347 2.54 24.68 -0.68
N GLY A 348 2.10 24.39 0.55
CA GLY A 348 2.73 23.40 1.42
C GLY A 348 2.80 22.01 0.79
N TRP A 349 1.79 21.62 -0.02
CA TRP A 349 1.80 20.35 -0.74
C TRP A 349 2.86 20.30 -1.84
N TYR A 350 2.86 21.31 -2.71
CA TYR A 350 3.85 21.42 -3.78
C TYR A 350 5.28 21.51 -3.23
N ASP A 351 5.48 22.27 -2.15
CA ASP A 351 6.78 22.40 -1.48
C ASP A 351 7.21 21.08 -0.80
N ARG A 352 6.29 20.37 -0.12
CA ARG A 352 6.58 19.08 0.54
C ARG A 352 6.94 17.99 -0.47
N LEU A 353 6.16 17.88 -1.55
CA LEU A 353 6.40 16.90 -2.61
C LEU A 353 7.43 17.38 -3.64
N ARG A 354 7.98 18.59 -3.51
CA ARG A 354 8.97 19.18 -4.43
C ARG A 354 8.48 19.24 -5.89
N MET A 355 7.19 19.44 -6.08
CA MET A 355 6.58 19.69 -7.38
C MET A 355 6.79 21.17 -7.73
N ALA A 356 7.72 21.45 -8.64
CA ALA A 356 8.01 22.81 -9.07
C ALA A 356 6.86 23.47 -9.83
N ARG A 357 5.98 22.65 -10.44
CA ARG A 357 4.78 23.10 -11.15
C ARG A 357 3.58 22.22 -10.83
N PRO A 358 2.34 22.78 -10.90
CA PRO A 358 1.13 21.99 -10.78
C PRO A 358 1.10 20.89 -11.85
N PRO A 359 0.73 19.64 -11.51
CA PRO A 359 0.48 18.63 -12.51
C PRO A 359 -0.80 18.95 -13.29
N ARG A 360 -1.00 18.27 -14.41
CA ARG A 360 -2.20 18.41 -15.25
C ARG A 360 -3.45 17.96 -14.50
N SER A 361 -4.59 18.56 -14.84
CA SER A 361 -5.91 18.19 -14.33
C SER A 361 -6.45 16.90 -14.96
N HIS A 362 -7.55 16.38 -14.40
CA HIS A 362 -8.31 15.27 -14.98
C HIS A 362 -8.68 15.50 -16.46
N ARG A 363 -9.11 16.72 -16.82
CA ARG A 363 -9.47 17.05 -18.21
C ARG A 363 -8.24 17.19 -19.10
N ALA A 364 -7.19 17.83 -18.61
CA ALA A 364 -5.95 18.04 -19.35
C ALA A 364 -5.25 16.70 -19.67
N TRP A 365 -5.24 15.75 -18.74
CA TRP A 365 -4.74 14.39 -18.98
C TRP A 365 -5.49 13.66 -20.10
N ARG A 366 -6.83 13.66 -20.05
CA ARG A 366 -7.65 12.98 -21.07
C ARG A 366 -7.43 13.52 -22.47
N ARG A 367 -7.25 14.84 -22.61
CA ARG A 367 -6.88 15.47 -23.90
C ARG A 367 -5.50 15.04 -24.35
N LEU A 368 -4.51 15.12 -23.45
CA LEU A 368 -3.12 14.80 -23.76
C LEU A 368 -2.97 13.37 -24.27
N VAL A 369 -3.57 12.38 -23.60
CA VAL A 369 -3.41 10.97 -24.02
C VAL A 369 -4.03 10.71 -25.39
N GLN A 370 -5.16 11.36 -25.70
CA GLN A 370 -5.79 11.29 -27.03
C GLN A 370 -4.90 11.95 -28.11
N GLU A 371 -4.35 13.13 -27.83
CA GLU A 371 -3.40 13.82 -28.71
C GLU A 371 -2.12 12.99 -28.94
N GLN A 372 -1.69 12.21 -27.95
CA GLN A 372 -0.56 11.29 -28.02
C GLN A 372 -0.93 9.94 -28.68
N GLY A 373 -2.12 9.79 -29.25
CA GLY A 373 -2.54 8.60 -29.99
C GLY A 373 -2.84 7.38 -29.13
N PHE A 374 -3.17 7.57 -27.86
CA PHE A 374 -3.71 6.51 -27.01
C PHE A 374 -5.24 6.50 -27.04
N GLU A 375 -5.81 5.31 -27.01
CA GLU A 375 -7.21 5.08 -26.67
C GLU A 375 -7.34 4.90 -25.15
N LEU A 376 -8.32 5.60 -24.55
CA LEU A 376 -8.60 5.50 -23.12
C LEU A 376 -9.56 4.33 -22.85
N LEU A 377 -9.04 3.20 -22.41
CA LEU A 377 -9.83 2.00 -22.11
C LEU A 377 -10.54 2.11 -20.75
N ARG A 378 -9.85 2.66 -19.75
CA ARG A 378 -10.40 2.81 -18.41
C ARG A 378 -9.91 4.09 -17.77
N TYR A 379 -10.78 4.71 -16.98
CA TYR A 379 -10.49 5.88 -16.17
C TYR A 379 -11.23 5.78 -14.84
N GLU A 380 -10.50 5.93 -13.75
CA GLU A 380 -11.02 6.02 -12.39
C GLU A 380 -10.56 7.34 -11.78
N ASN A 381 -11.52 8.14 -11.30
CA ASN A 381 -11.21 9.28 -10.43
C ASN A 381 -10.96 8.71 -9.03
N LEU A 382 -9.75 8.95 -8.51
CA LEU A 382 -9.30 8.44 -7.22
C LEU A 382 -9.21 9.53 -6.14
N ASP A 383 -9.86 10.67 -6.32
CA ASP A 383 -9.77 11.82 -5.42
C ASP A 383 -10.18 11.44 -3.99
N ARG A 384 -11.30 10.71 -3.84
CA ARG A 384 -11.77 10.24 -2.53
C ARG A 384 -10.77 9.29 -1.86
N HIS A 385 -10.10 8.44 -2.63
CA HIS A 385 -9.09 7.52 -2.12
C HIS A 385 -7.80 8.25 -1.73
N MET A 386 -7.41 9.27 -2.50
CA MET A 386 -6.28 10.15 -2.15
C MET A 386 -6.59 10.96 -0.89
N ALA A 387 -7.81 11.50 -0.76
CA ALA A 387 -8.25 12.21 0.43
C ALA A 387 -8.21 11.30 1.67
N GLN A 388 -8.75 10.08 1.57
CA GLN A 388 -8.67 9.10 2.66
C GLN A 388 -7.22 8.77 3.03
N SER A 389 -6.35 8.53 2.03
CA SER A 389 -4.93 8.29 2.29
C SER A 389 -4.27 9.41 3.11
N TYR A 390 -4.65 10.66 2.84
CA TYR A 390 -4.11 11.79 3.59
C TYR A 390 -4.75 12.00 4.95
N ARG A 391 -5.98 11.53 5.18
CA ARG A 391 -6.56 11.44 6.53
C ARG A 391 -5.77 10.44 7.37
N ASP A 392 -5.57 9.23 6.85
CA ASP A 392 -4.82 8.17 7.53
C ASP A 392 -3.37 8.59 7.78
N ALA A 393 -2.74 9.28 6.82
CA ALA A 393 -1.40 9.84 7.00
C ALA A 393 -1.34 10.96 8.04
N ALA A 394 -2.40 11.78 8.15
CA ALA A 394 -2.49 12.82 9.17
C ALA A 394 -2.62 12.22 10.58
N ASP A 395 -3.45 11.18 10.72
CA ASP A 395 -3.63 10.48 11.99
C ASP A 395 -2.31 9.83 12.44
N ALA A 396 -1.66 9.06 11.55
CA ALA A 396 -0.35 8.49 11.83
C ALA A 396 0.72 9.54 12.15
N ALA A 397 0.75 10.67 11.42
CA ALA A 397 1.68 11.75 11.70
C ALA A 397 1.43 12.43 13.05
N SER A 398 0.16 12.52 13.47
CA SER A 398 -0.25 13.09 14.75
C SER A 398 0.19 12.20 15.91
N GLU A 399 -0.06 10.89 15.82
CA GLU A 399 0.38 9.88 16.79
C GLU A 399 1.90 9.89 16.96
N LEU A 400 2.63 10.00 15.85
CA LEU A 400 4.09 10.07 15.82
C LEU A 400 4.64 11.46 16.15
N LYS A 401 3.79 12.47 16.39
CA LYS A 401 4.14 13.87 16.69
C LYS A 401 5.13 14.46 15.69
N LEU A 402 4.94 14.17 14.41
CA LEU A 402 5.87 14.58 13.36
C LEU A 402 5.75 16.07 13.03
N VAL A 403 6.90 16.72 12.91
CA VAL A 403 7.05 18.10 12.45
C VAL A 403 7.90 18.16 11.19
N SER A 404 7.58 19.09 10.30
CA SER A 404 8.32 19.35 9.08
C SER A 404 9.62 20.09 9.39
N GLN A 405 10.46 20.28 8.36
CA GLN A 405 11.70 21.06 8.46
C GLN A 405 11.49 22.48 9.00
N SER A 406 10.33 23.09 8.71
CA SER A 406 9.99 24.44 9.17
C SER A 406 9.36 24.46 10.56
N GLY A 407 9.35 23.31 11.27
CA GLY A 407 8.68 23.15 12.56
C GLY A 407 7.15 23.07 12.48
N ALA A 408 6.57 23.02 11.27
CA ALA A 408 5.11 22.91 11.10
C ALA A 408 4.63 21.48 11.32
N SER A 409 3.43 21.28 11.85
CA SER A 409 2.86 19.94 12.03
C SER A 409 2.69 19.23 10.68
N VAL A 410 3.26 18.02 10.55
CA VAL A 410 3.10 17.20 9.33
C VAL A 410 1.64 16.76 9.18
N ALA A 411 0.96 16.46 10.30
CA ALA A 411 -0.47 16.13 10.29
C ALA A 411 -1.32 17.27 9.71
N GLN A 412 -1.04 18.52 10.09
CA GLN A 412 -1.74 19.68 9.52
C GLN A 412 -1.48 19.82 8.01
N GLN A 413 -0.25 19.59 7.55
CA GLN A 413 0.06 19.61 6.11
C GLN A 413 -0.70 18.51 5.33
N TYR A 414 -0.91 17.34 5.93
CA TYR A 414 -1.75 16.31 5.34
C TYR A 414 -3.23 16.71 5.31
N LEU A 415 -3.76 17.34 6.36
CA LEU A 415 -5.13 17.85 6.38
C LEU A 415 -5.36 19.01 5.39
N GLU A 416 -4.37 19.87 5.17
CA GLU A 416 -4.39 20.87 4.10
C GLU A 416 -4.52 20.20 2.73
N GLN A 417 -3.88 19.04 2.55
CA GLN A 417 -4.01 18.26 1.32
C GLN A 417 -5.39 17.66 1.15
N VAL A 418 -6.01 17.14 2.21
CA VAL A 418 -7.41 16.71 2.20
C VAL A 418 -8.32 17.85 1.74
N TRP A 419 -8.16 19.04 2.33
CA TRP A 419 -8.94 20.22 1.95
C TRP A 419 -8.74 20.59 0.47
N SER A 420 -7.50 20.54 -0.04
CA SER A 420 -7.19 20.82 -1.45
C SER A 420 -7.94 19.88 -2.39
N ILE A 421 -8.00 18.60 -2.06
CA ILE A 421 -8.70 17.57 -2.86
C ILE A 421 -10.21 17.79 -2.82
N GLU A 422 -10.78 18.01 -1.63
CA GLU A 422 -12.23 18.21 -1.46
C GLU A 422 -12.75 19.50 -2.11
N ARG A 423 -11.86 20.47 -2.34
CA ARG A 423 -12.15 21.70 -3.09
C ARG A 423 -11.86 21.60 -4.58
N GLY A 424 -11.38 20.45 -5.07
CA GLY A 424 -11.04 20.23 -6.48
C GLY A 424 -9.80 21.00 -6.95
N HIS A 425 -8.90 21.36 -6.04
CA HIS A 425 -7.64 22.04 -6.35
C HIS A 425 -6.50 21.06 -6.65
N SER A 426 -6.68 19.80 -6.30
CA SER A 426 -5.80 18.68 -6.63
C SER A 426 -6.60 17.38 -6.65
N GLY A 427 -6.01 16.31 -7.16
CA GLY A 427 -6.68 15.02 -7.26
C GLY A 427 -5.75 13.87 -7.61
N LYS A 428 -6.35 12.71 -7.89
CA LYS A 428 -5.64 11.52 -8.35
C LYS A 428 -6.49 10.79 -9.39
N MET A 429 -5.82 10.16 -10.35
CA MET A 429 -6.47 9.26 -11.29
C MET A 429 -5.76 7.91 -11.35
N LEU A 430 -6.49 6.94 -11.91
CA LEU A 430 -5.95 5.73 -12.50
C LEU A 430 -6.51 5.59 -13.92
N MET A 431 -5.65 5.36 -14.90
CA MET A 431 -6.04 5.15 -16.29
C MET A 431 -5.34 3.95 -16.91
N VAL A 432 -6.06 3.28 -17.81
CA VAL A 432 -5.52 2.25 -18.71
C VAL A 432 -5.67 2.74 -20.13
N LEU A 433 -4.57 2.71 -20.85
CA LEU A 433 -4.43 3.24 -22.20
C LEU A 433 -3.92 2.13 -23.12
N SER A 434 -4.49 2.02 -24.32
CA SER A 434 -3.93 1.20 -25.40
C SER A 434 -3.40 2.09 -26.52
N ASP A 435 -2.37 1.61 -27.22
CA ASP A 435 -1.94 2.23 -28.46
C ASP A 435 -3.04 2.10 -29.52
N ALA A 436 -3.46 3.20 -30.14
CA ALA A 436 -4.58 3.22 -31.09
C ALA A 436 -4.22 2.67 -32.50
N ARG A 437 -3.03 2.06 -32.66
CA ARG A 437 -2.47 1.57 -33.92
C ARG A 437 -2.87 0.14 -34.26
#